data_AF-A0A3D4XUG8-F1
#
_entry.id   AF-A0A3D4XUG8-F1
#
_cell.length_a   1.000
_cell.length_b   1.000
_cell.length_c   1.000
_cell.angle_alpha   90.00
_cell.angle_beta   90.00
_cell.angle_gamma   90.00
#
_symmetry.space_group_name_H-M   'P 1'
#
loop_
_entity.id
_entity.type
_entity.pdbx_description
1 polymer ?
#
loop_
_entity_poly.entity_id
_entity_poly.type
_entity_poly.pdbx_seq_one_letter_code
_entity_poly.pdbx_strand_id
1 'polypeptide(L)'
;MLLTFSTLAAWAGGSVDVAQENKSSSVVLTSYLQIFEDPTRSLTLNDVQRAEIDAQFKTSGRLEKSINFSYSKSAYWQRLTLENSSDVAVNRVIEINYPLIEHLDFYWLRHAQQTQSVQTGYAMPFENRAYKSRIFAFPLAIAAHSQSVIYFRALSPNAIILPVNLWESRAFEQKERNEYAFQALYFGVLIAILLFCLALTLIVKEFDYVLCVSMTLFIALTLTAYRGLGAEFLWPHFPQLTQVGALFFGSLTLATKLAFMRRMLSMKWTMPRLDSLTQVFISLYLLIPALLLCCFDIAKFVVILFAFSAVLVLCVSVMGILQKQRNAYFICASFSLLAIGVLVNTSLVVALIPTNFFTVNSLQIGSAFELLVFTLLLTDRYRVIYQAKQQSEEILDDVSHKLVTEKEERREIELLKQTYFEHHFAIDQAAIFAETDDKGIITFVNKHFCRISGYSEAELIGSTHNLLKSGFHPPEFYSHLWKAIQSGRVWRDDICNRHKNGSLYWSNTVIVPILDFERRQGYPKKYITICFDVTDRKEAQQRQAMLTNQVNQMQKIESISRLTAGIAHDFNNILS
;
A
#
# COMPACT_ATOMS: atom_id res chain seq x y z
N MET A 1 24.40 25.39 -72.73
CA MET A 1 25.52 24.90 -73.56
C MET A 1 25.40 23.39 -73.59
N LEU A 2 24.88 22.87 -74.70
CA LEU A 2 24.81 21.44 -75.02
C LEU A 2 26.22 20.87 -75.09
N LEU A 3 26.49 19.77 -74.40
CA LEU A 3 27.49 18.81 -74.85
C LEU A 3 27.01 17.37 -74.55
N THR A 4 26.95 16.65 -75.66
CA THR A 4 26.66 15.25 -75.90
C THR A 4 27.58 14.29 -75.13
N PHE A 5 27.01 13.24 -74.55
CA PHE A 5 27.72 11.97 -74.33
C PHE A 5 26.87 10.82 -74.83
N SER A 6 27.32 10.23 -75.93
CA SER A 6 26.84 8.98 -76.52
C SER A 6 27.52 7.78 -75.85
N THR A 7 26.68 6.89 -75.32
CA THR A 7 26.83 5.42 -75.29
C THR A 7 28.21 4.81 -75.00
N LEU A 8 28.39 4.33 -73.77
CA LEU A 8 28.99 3.01 -73.46
C LEU A 8 28.68 2.63 -71.99
N ALA A 9 28.15 1.42 -71.83
CA ALA A 9 27.97 0.64 -70.60
C ALA A 9 27.03 1.19 -69.50
N ALA A 10 25.79 0.69 -69.55
CA ALA A 10 24.92 0.55 -68.40
C ALA A 10 25.52 -0.45 -67.39
N TRP A 11 26.31 0.05 -66.43
CA TRP A 11 26.64 -0.62 -65.16
C TRP A 11 26.59 0.45 -64.07
N ALA A 12 25.39 0.74 -63.56
CA ALA A 12 25.17 1.72 -62.50
C ALA A 12 24.54 1.05 -61.27
N GLY A 13 25.23 0.02 -60.75
CA GLY A 13 25.16 -0.41 -59.35
C GLY A 13 26.60 -0.53 -58.88
N GLY A 14 27.02 0.25 -57.88
CA GLY A 14 28.42 0.26 -57.44
C GLY A 14 28.80 -1.11 -56.87
N SER A 15 29.86 -1.72 -57.38
CA SER A 15 30.48 -2.88 -56.75
C SER A 15 31.22 -2.44 -55.49
N VAL A 16 31.19 -3.30 -54.45
CA VAL A 16 31.96 -3.07 -53.22
C VAL A 16 33.16 -3.99 -53.22
N ASP A 17 34.36 -3.41 -53.21
CA ASP A 17 35.61 -4.16 -53.09
C ASP A 17 35.86 -4.55 -51.62
N VAL A 18 35.70 -5.84 -51.32
CA VAL A 18 35.82 -6.34 -49.96
C VAL A 18 37.25 -6.31 -49.43
N ALA A 19 38.26 -6.18 -50.30
CA ALA A 19 39.67 -6.19 -49.92
C ALA A 19 40.19 -4.81 -49.47
N GLN A 20 39.68 -3.74 -50.06
CA GLN A 20 40.12 -2.37 -49.78
C GLN A 20 39.44 -1.76 -48.54
N GLU A 21 38.34 -2.36 -48.09
CA GLU A 21 37.59 -1.88 -46.95
C GLU A 21 38.26 -2.16 -45.60
N ASN A 22 38.18 -1.18 -44.70
CA ASN A 22 38.97 -1.12 -43.47
C ASN A 22 38.67 -2.30 -42.54
N LYS A 23 39.71 -3.04 -42.10
CA LYS A 23 39.56 -4.29 -41.32
C LYS A 23 38.87 -4.10 -39.97
N SER A 24 38.91 -2.89 -39.39
CA SER A 24 38.44 -2.63 -38.03
C SER A 24 37.02 -2.05 -37.91
N SER A 25 36.38 -1.66 -39.01
CA SER A 25 35.06 -1.01 -39.00
C SER A 25 34.09 -1.67 -39.97
N SER A 26 32.80 -1.68 -39.63
CA SER A 26 31.75 -2.11 -40.55
C SER A 26 31.61 -1.17 -41.73
N VAL A 27 31.38 -1.74 -42.91
CA VAL A 27 30.98 -0.98 -44.09
C VAL A 27 29.48 -1.05 -44.22
N VAL A 28 28.81 0.10 -44.31
CA VAL A 28 27.37 0.15 -44.55
C VAL A 28 27.14 -0.16 -46.04
N LEU A 29 26.53 -1.30 -46.32
CA LEU A 29 26.26 -1.76 -47.69
C LEU A 29 24.98 -1.16 -48.27
N THR A 30 24.15 -0.55 -47.41
CA THR A 30 22.84 -0.02 -47.79
C THR A 30 22.89 0.87 -49.04
N SER A 31 23.90 1.74 -49.18
CA SER A 31 24.06 2.65 -50.33
C SER A 31 24.44 1.97 -51.65
N TYR A 32 24.89 0.71 -51.61
CA TYR A 32 25.27 -0.09 -52.76
C TYR A 32 24.17 -1.08 -53.18
N LEU A 33 23.08 -1.15 -52.41
CA LEU A 33 21.97 -2.04 -52.71
C LEU A 33 21.14 -1.49 -53.86
N GLN A 34 20.78 -2.41 -54.76
CA GLN A 34 19.73 -2.17 -55.74
C GLN A 34 18.49 -2.91 -55.29
N ILE A 35 17.33 -2.28 -55.40
CA ILE A 35 16.08 -2.74 -54.82
C ILE A 35 15.03 -2.92 -55.90
N PHE A 36 14.26 -3.98 -55.79
CA PHE A 36 13.10 -4.27 -56.59
C PHE A 36 11.94 -4.70 -55.68
N GLU A 37 10.77 -4.08 -55.86
CA GLU A 37 9.55 -4.44 -55.14
C GLU A 37 8.76 -5.47 -55.96
N ASP A 38 8.41 -6.60 -55.33
CA ASP A 38 7.54 -7.65 -55.86
C ASP A 38 6.19 -7.62 -55.12
N PRO A 39 5.17 -6.95 -55.66
CA PRO A 39 3.84 -6.92 -55.05
C PRO A 39 3.12 -8.26 -55.08
N THR A 40 3.46 -9.18 -56.00
CA THR A 40 2.79 -10.48 -56.16
C THR A 40 3.36 -11.54 -55.22
N ARG A 41 4.56 -11.32 -54.66
CA ARG A 41 5.28 -12.23 -53.75
C ARG A 41 5.58 -13.59 -54.36
N SER A 42 5.51 -13.73 -55.67
CA SER A 42 5.59 -15.03 -56.34
C SER A 42 6.89 -15.21 -57.11
N LEU A 43 7.68 -14.15 -57.28
CA LEU A 43 8.87 -14.21 -58.11
C LEU A 43 9.94 -15.06 -57.42
N THR A 44 10.66 -15.84 -58.23
CA THR A 44 11.81 -16.64 -57.81
C THR A 44 13.11 -15.99 -58.25
N LEU A 45 14.26 -16.48 -57.77
CA LEU A 45 15.57 -15.99 -58.21
C LEU A 45 15.71 -15.99 -59.74
N ASN A 46 15.25 -17.06 -60.40
CA ASN A 46 15.32 -17.20 -61.85
C ASN A 46 14.45 -16.17 -62.59
N ASP A 47 13.31 -15.78 -62.02
CA ASP A 47 12.44 -14.78 -62.63
C ASP A 47 13.06 -13.38 -62.52
N VAL A 48 13.64 -13.08 -61.36
CA VAL A 48 14.25 -11.77 -61.06
C VAL A 48 15.55 -11.54 -61.85
N GLN A 49 16.21 -12.61 -62.27
CA GLN A 49 17.37 -12.56 -63.18
C GLN A 49 17.01 -12.35 -64.66
N ARG A 50 15.72 -12.40 -65.04
CA ARG A 50 15.31 -12.12 -66.43
C ARG A 50 15.56 -10.65 -66.75
N ALA A 51 16.05 -10.37 -67.96
CA ALA A 51 16.44 -9.03 -68.41
C ALA A 51 15.37 -7.94 -68.16
N GLU A 52 14.09 -8.29 -68.27
CA GLU A 52 12.95 -7.38 -68.04
C GLU A 52 12.84 -6.89 -66.59
N ILE A 53 13.12 -7.78 -65.62
CA ILE A 53 13.04 -7.47 -64.17
C ILE A 53 14.40 -6.97 -63.68
N ASP A 54 15.50 -7.51 -64.21
CA ASP A 54 16.87 -7.10 -63.88
C ASP A 54 17.08 -5.59 -64.10
N ALA A 55 16.48 -5.03 -65.15
CA ALA A 55 16.52 -3.60 -65.46
C ALA A 55 15.66 -2.72 -64.54
N GLN A 56 14.72 -3.30 -63.78
CA GLN A 56 13.81 -2.57 -62.88
C GLN A 56 14.40 -2.34 -61.49
N PHE A 57 15.56 -2.93 -61.19
CA PHE A 57 16.30 -2.69 -59.97
C PHE A 57 16.77 -1.24 -59.87
N LYS A 58 16.30 -0.54 -58.84
CA LYS A 58 16.65 0.86 -58.57
C LYS A 58 17.74 0.92 -57.51
N THR A 59 18.80 1.68 -57.75
CA THR A 59 19.84 1.93 -56.74
C THR A 59 19.25 2.73 -55.59
N SER A 60 19.47 2.30 -54.35
CA SER A 60 19.18 3.11 -53.16
C SER A 60 19.95 4.42 -53.25
N GLY A 61 19.33 5.56 -52.90
CA GLY A 61 20.03 6.85 -52.90
C GLY A 61 21.32 6.80 -52.07
N ARG A 62 22.38 7.49 -52.53
CA ARG A 62 23.77 7.44 -52.02
C ARG A 62 23.99 7.81 -50.53
N LEU A 63 22.95 8.16 -49.77
CA LEU A 63 23.03 8.76 -48.43
C LEU A 63 22.30 7.98 -47.33
N GLU A 64 21.61 6.87 -47.63
CA GLU A 64 20.81 6.16 -46.63
C GLU A 64 21.61 5.06 -45.91
N LYS A 65 21.70 5.15 -44.58
CA LYS A 65 22.32 4.11 -43.73
C LYS A 65 21.44 2.86 -43.58
N SER A 66 20.13 3.00 -43.76
CA SER A 66 19.15 1.91 -43.76
C SER A 66 17.98 2.26 -44.66
N ILE A 67 17.43 1.29 -45.37
CA ILE A 67 16.20 1.48 -46.14
C ILE A 67 15.01 1.06 -45.27
N ASN A 68 13.99 1.92 -45.19
CA ASN A 68 12.76 1.66 -44.44
C ASN A 68 11.59 1.46 -45.40
N PHE A 69 11.15 0.21 -45.54
CA PHE A 69 10.01 -0.17 -46.37
C PHE A 69 8.67 -0.08 -45.63
N SER A 70 8.68 0.37 -44.37
CA SER A 70 7.50 0.48 -43.49
C SER A 70 6.71 -0.84 -43.42
N TYR A 71 5.44 -0.79 -43.02
CA TYR A 71 4.52 -1.94 -43.09
C TYR A 71 4.06 -2.10 -44.54
N SER A 72 4.55 -3.13 -45.22
CA SER A 72 4.18 -3.44 -46.60
C SER A 72 3.74 -4.90 -46.74
N LYS A 73 2.92 -5.14 -47.76
CA LYS A 73 2.49 -6.48 -48.16
C LYS A 73 3.38 -7.04 -49.27
N SER A 74 4.31 -6.29 -49.85
CA SER A 74 5.17 -6.73 -50.95
C SER A 74 6.38 -7.53 -50.45
N ALA A 75 6.96 -8.36 -51.31
CA ALA A 75 8.29 -8.90 -51.10
C ALA A 75 9.34 -7.92 -51.67
N TYR A 76 10.45 -7.72 -50.96
CA TYR A 76 11.51 -6.82 -51.42
C TYR A 76 12.76 -7.61 -51.79
N TRP A 77 13.10 -7.54 -53.08
CA TRP A 77 14.34 -8.08 -53.63
C TRP A 77 15.44 -7.03 -53.55
N GLN A 78 16.61 -7.43 -53.08
CA GLN A 78 17.80 -6.60 -53.04
C GLN A 78 18.95 -7.32 -53.74
N ARG A 79 19.69 -6.59 -54.55
CA ARG A 79 20.88 -7.07 -55.27
C ARG A 79 22.11 -6.30 -54.79
N LEU A 80 23.17 -7.04 -54.52
CA LEU A 80 24.48 -6.52 -54.13
C LEU A 80 25.57 -7.22 -54.94
N THR A 81 26.53 -6.44 -55.45
CA THR A 81 27.71 -6.97 -56.13
C THR A 81 28.94 -6.75 -55.27
N LEU A 82 29.60 -7.84 -54.90
CA LEU A 82 30.84 -7.83 -54.14
C LEU A 82 32.00 -8.27 -55.03
N GLU A 83 33.12 -7.57 -54.93
CA GLU A 83 34.35 -7.86 -55.66
C GLU A 83 35.50 -8.06 -54.68
N ASN A 84 36.42 -8.95 -55.00
CA ASN A 84 37.68 -9.09 -54.26
C ASN A 84 38.84 -8.86 -55.22
N SER A 85 39.45 -7.68 -55.16
CA SER A 85 40.61 -7.32 -55.99
C SER A 85 41.94 -7.86 -55.46
N SER A 86 41.95 -8.51 -54.29
CA SER A 86 43.19 -9.00 -53.69
C SER A 86 43.60 -10.38 -54.16
N ASP A 87 44.88 -10.70 -53.97
CA ASP A 87 45.48 -11.99 -54.27
C ASP A 87 45.10 -13.11 -53.28
N VAL A 88 44.34 -12.79 -52.23
CA VAL A 88 43.99 -13.73 -51.16
C VAL A 88 42.47 -13.85 -51.04
N ALA A 89 41.98 -15.02 -50.67
CA ALA A 89 40.58 -15.19 -50.33
C ALA A 89 40.24 -14.38 -49.06
N VAL A 90 39.15 -13.61 -49.11
CA VAL A 90 38.74 -12.72 -48.04
C VAL A 90 37.48 -13.25 -47.38
N ASN A 91 37.55 -13.46 -46.06
CA ASN A 91 36.39 -13.84 -45.25
C ASN A 91 35.67 -12.58 -44.74
N ARG A 92 34.35 -12.55 -44.96
CA ARG A 92 33.47 -11.47 -44.53
C ARG A 92 32.18 -12.03 -43.94
N VAL A 93 31.45 -11.20 -43.22
CA VAL A 93 30.11 -11.50 -42.73
C VAL A 93 29.19 -10.37 -43.17
N ILE A 94 28.12 -10.71 -43.88
CA ILE A 94 27.02 -9.76 -44.10
C ILE A 94 26.08 -9.85 -42.91
N GLU A 95 25.89 -8.72 -42.22
CA GLU A 95 24.98 -8.56 -41.11
C GLU A 95 23.70 -7.88 -41.60
N ILE A 96 22.55 -8.44 -41.22
CA ILE A 96 21.24 -7.79 -41.27
C ILE A 96 20.68 -7.75 -39.84
N ASN A 97 20.88 -6.59 -39.18
CA ASN A 97 20.52 -6.39 -37.78
C ASN A 97 19.04 -6.01 -37.62
N TYR A 98 18.14 -6.91 -38.06
CA TYR A 98 16.71 -6.74 -37.92
C TYR A 98 16.03 -8.11 -37.72
N PRO A 99 15.79 -8.56 -36.47
CA PRO A 99 15.36 -9.93 -36.19
C PRO A 99 13.88 -10.20 -36.55
N LEU A 100 13.08 -9.16 -36.81
CA LEU A 100 11.64 -9.25 -37.07
C LEU A 100 11.29 -9.44 -38.56
N ILE A 101 12.13 -10.15 -39.31
CA ILE A 101 11.85 -10.55 -40.70
C ILE A 101 11.27 -11.97 -40.70
N GLU A 102 10.05 -12.13 -41.22
CA GLU A 102 9.34 -13.41 -41.24
C GLU A 102 10.06 -14.43 -42.12
N HIS A 103 10.34 -14.04 -43.37
CA HIS A 103 11.06 -14.82 -44.37
C HIS A 103 12.17 -13.98 -44.99
N LEU A 104 13.39 -14.52 -44.93
CA LEU A 104 14.59 -13.94 -45.52
C LEU A 104 15.30 -15.01 -46.33
N ASP A 105 15.22 -14.91 -47.65
CA ASP A 105 15.97 -15.78 -48.53
C ASP A 105 17.27 -15.10 -48.96
N PHE A 106 18.37 -15.82 -48.81
CA PHE A 106 19.70 -15.40 -49.19
C PHE A 106 20.18 -16.26 -50.35
N TYR A 107 20.60 -15.64 -51.44
CA TYR A 107 21.17 -16.32 -52.59
C TYR A 107 22.55 -15.74 -52.88
N TRP A 108 23.55 -16.61 -52.95
CA TRP A 108 24.92 -16.26 -53.29
C TRP A 108 25.34 -16.99 -54.56
N LEU A 109 25.56 -16.21 -55.62
CA LEU A 109 26.01 -16.70 -56.92
C LEU A 109 27.54 -16.62 -56.97
N ARG A 110 28.20 -17.78 -56.86
CA ARG A 110 29.63 -17.94 -57.10
C ARG A 110 29.83 -18.32 -58.57
N HIS A 111 30.56 -17.50 -59.33
CA HIS A 111 30.90 -17.74 -60.74
C HIS A 111 29.73 -18.29 -61.59
N ALA A 112 28.76 -17.45 -61.98
CA ALA A 112 27.67 -17.69 -62.96
C ALA A 112 26.82 -19.00 -62.90
N GLN A 113 27.16 -20.01 -62.10
CA GLN A 113 26.49 -21.32 -62.08
C GLN A 113 26.34 -21.94 -60.69
N GLN A 114 27.21 -21.66 -59.71
CA GLN A 114 27.09 -22.25 -58.37
C GLN A 114 26.32 -21.32 -57.43
N THR A 115 25.05 -21.65 -57.18
CA THR A 115 24.18 -20.90 -56.26
C THR A 115 24.16 -21.56 -54.89
N GLN A 116 24.64 -20.87 -53.86
CA GLN A 116 24.38 -21.25 -52.48
C GLN A 116 23.17 -20.46 -51.97
N SER A 117 22.15 -21.15 -51.47
CA SER A 117 20.95 -20.51 -50.92
C SER A 117 20.74 -20.85 -49.46
N VAL A 118 20.33 -19.87 -48.66
CA VAL A 118 19.90 -20.05 -47.28
C VAL A 118 18.51 -19.44 -47.12
N GLN A 119 17.54 -20.24 -46.73
CA GLN A 119 16.19 -19.79 -46.40
C GLN A 119 16.09 -19.67 -44.89
N THR A 120 15.91 -18.45 -44.40
CA THR A 120 15.83 -18.17 -42.96
C THR A 120 14.69 -17.20 -42.66
N GLY A 121 14.59 -16.75 -41.42
CA GLY A 121 13.49 -15.93 -40.93
C GLY A 121 13.20 -16.20 -39.46
N TYR A 122 12.25 -15.48 -38.86
CA TYR A 122 11.70 -15.91 -37.57
C TYR A 122 10.62 -16.99 -37.73
N ALA A 123 10.04 -17.16 -38.93
CA ALA A 123 9.05 -18.20 -39.20
C ALA A 123 9.70 -19.58 -39.48
N MET A 124 11.01 -19.62 -39.71
CA MET A 124 11.78 -20.84 -39.92
C MET A 124 12.43 -21.30 -38.61
N PRO A 125 12.72 -22.61 -38.45
CA PRO A 125 13.48 -23.12 -37.32
C PRO A 125 14.81 -22.37 -37.15
N PHE A 126 15.23 -22.14 -35.90
CA PHE A 126 16.49 -21.43 -35.61
C PHE A 126 17.72 -22.11 -36.24
N GLU A 127 17.68 -23.42 -36.46
CA GLU A 127 18.74 -24.18 -37.12
C GLU A 127 18.99 -23.77 -38.58
N ASN A 128 18.00 -23.16 -39.25
CA ASN A 128 18.13 -22.66 -40.62
C ASN A 128 18.96 -21.36 -40.72
N ARG A 129 19.41 -20.81 -39.59
CA ARG A 129 20.27 -19.62 -39.55
C ARG A 129 21.67 -19.98 -40.04
N ALA A 130 22.19 -19.24 -41.02
CA ALA A 130 23.55 -19.42 -41.54
C ALA A 130 24.63 -19.20 -40.46
N TYR A 131 24.35 -18.30 -39.51
CA TYR A 131 25.16 -18.05 -38.33
C TYR A 131 24.23 -18.06 -37.11
N LYS A 132 24.58 -18.83 -36.07
CA LYS A 132 23.76 -19.02 -34.87
C LYS A 132 23.79 -17.77 -33.99
N SER A 133 22.89 -16.84 -34.26
CA SER A 133 22.77 -15.55 -33.56
C SER A 133 21.32 -15.07 -33.52
N ARG A 134 20.99 -14.15 -32.60
CA ARG A 134 19.71 -13.42 -32.58
C ARG A 134 19.46 -12.61 -33.85
N ILE A 135 20.51 -12.18 -34.55
CA ILE A 135 20.43 -11.41 -35.80
C ILE A 135 20.62 -12.32 -37.02
N PHE A 136 20.37 -11.79 -38.21
CA PHE A 136 20.70 -12.49 -39.45
C PHE A 136 22.13 -12.16 -39.85
N ALA A 137 22.97 -13.18 -39.97
CA ALA A 137 24.35 -13.02 -40.42
C ALA A 137 24.73 -14.14 -41.39
N PHE A 138 25.42 -13.77 -42.47
CA PHE A 138 25.80 -14.67 -43.56
C PHE A 138 27.33 -14.62 -43.75
N PRO A 139 28.06 -15.67 -43.31
CA PRO A 139 29.49 -15.76 -43.52
C PRO A 139 29.78 -16.06 -45.00
N LEU A 140 30.74 -15.33 -45.56
CA LEU A 140 31.15 -15.35 -46.95
C LEU A 140 32.66 -15.54 -47.05
N ALA A 141 33.08 -16.43 -47.95
CA ALA A 141 34.47 -16.61 -48.35
C ALA A 141 34.59 -16.25 -49.84
N ILE A 142 35.07 -15.05 -50.13
CA ILE A 142 35.15 -14.53 -51.50
C ILE A 142 36.56 -14.83 -52.02
N ALA A 143 36.65 -15.59 -53.11
CA ALA A 143 37.93 -15.99 -53.70
C ALA A 143 38.71 -14.77 -54.23
N ALA A 144 40.03 -14.91 -54.34
CA ALA A 144 40.89 -13.89 -54.95
C ALA A 144 40.45 -13.59 -56.39
N HIS A 145 40.49 -12.32 -56.79
CA HIS A 145 40.14 -11.85 -58.14
C HIS A 145 38.77 -12.33 -58.64
N SER A 146 37.78 -12.40 -57.74
CA SER A 146 36.43 -12.90 -58.06
C SER A 146 35.36 -11.86 -57.78
N GLN A 147 34.28 -11.94 -58.56
CA GLN A 147 33.05 -11.16 -58.38
C GLN A 147 31.93 -12.11 -57.96
N SER A 148 31.19 -11.73 -56.92
CA SER A 148 30.03 -12.46 -56.40
C SER A 148 28.81 -11.55 -56.42
N VAL A 149 27.70 -12.07 -56.94
CA VAL A 149 26.41 -11.37 -56.88
C VAL A 149 25.56 -12.02 -55.81
N ILE A 150 24.97 -11.20 -54.95
CA ILE A 150 24.16 -11.62 -53.82
C ILE A 150 22.76 -11.06 -53.99
N TYR A 151 21.77 -11.91 -53.79
CA TYR A 151 20.37 -11.51 -53.74
C TYR A 151 19.80 -11.78 -52.35
N PHE A 152 19.04 -10.81 -51.82
CA PHE A 152 18.21 -10.98 -50.65
C PHE A 152 16.75 -10.84 -51.05
N ARG A 153 15.89 -11.68 -50.51
CA ARG A 153 14.45 -11.52 -50.59
C ARG A 153 13.90 -11.42 -49.18
N ALA A 154 13.37 -10.26 -48.81
CA ALA A 154 12.76 -10.02 -47.52
C ALA A 154 11.24 -9.93 -47.66
N LEU A 155 10.52 -10.74 -46.89
CA LEU A 155 9.06 -10.72 -46.75
C LEU A 155 8.73 -10.75 -45.26
N SER A 156 7.94 -9.79 -44.79
CA SER A 156 7.50 -9.73 -43.40
C SER A 156 6.21 -8.93 -43.26
N PRO A 157 5.28 -9.33 -42.38
CA PRO A 157 4.14 -8.51 -42.01
C PRO A 157 4.55 -7.39 -41.05
N ASN A 158 5.68 -7.53 -40.36
CA ASN A 158 6.29 -6.48 -39.54
C ASN A 158 6.87 -5.38 -40.45
N ALA A 159 7.08 -4.19 -39.90
CA ALA A 159 7.80 -3.14 -40.61
C ALA A 159 9.19 -3.63 -41.03
N ILE A 160 9.59 -3.41 -42.28
CA ILE A 160 10.90 -3.88 -42.75
C ILE A 160 11.87 -2.70 -42.77
N ILE A 161 12.89 -2.78 -41.92
CA ILE A 161 14.05 -1.88 -41.93
C ILE A 161 15.28 -2.75 -42.18
N LEU A 162 16.03 -2.49 -43.24
CA LEU A 162 17.14 -3.34 -43.67
C LEU A 162 18.46 -2.58 -43.56
N PRO A 163 19.09 -2.54 -42.37
CA PRO A 163 20.46 -2.12 -42.22
C PRO A 163 21.37 -3.28 -42.62
N VAL A 164 22.01 -3.17 -43.79
CA VAL A 164 22.94 -4.20 -44.28
C VAL A 164 24.36 -3.71 -44.07
N ASN A 165 25.14 -4.43 -43.28
CA ASN A 165 26.53 -4.10 -42.98
C ASN A 165 27.46 -5.24 -43.41
N LEU A 166 28.64 -4.91 -43.91
CA LEU A 166 29.73 -5.85 -44.15
C LEU A 166 30.75 -5.75 -43.02
N TRP A 167 31.12 -6.89 -42.47
CA TRP A 167 32.12 -6.99 -41.40
C TRP A 167 33.24 -7.95 -41.78
N GLU A 168 34.43 -7.69 -41.24
CA GLU A 168 35.44 -8.75 -41.08
C GLU A 168 34.94 -9.78 -40.05
N SER A 169 35.16 -11.08 -40.31
CA SER A 169 34.69 -12.17 -39.44
C SER A 169 35.09 -12.01 -37.97
N ARG A 170 36.35 -11.62 -37.70
CA ARG A 170 36.85 -11.42 -36.32
C ARG A 170 36.23 -10.20 -35.64
N ALA A 171 36.09 -9.10 -36.38
CA ALA A 171 35.45 -7.88 -35.89
C ALA A 171 33.96 -8.13 -35.57
N PHE A 172 33.27 -8.91 -36.40
CA PHE A 172 31.87 -9.31 -36.18
C PHE A 172 31.71 -10.11 -34.88
N GLU A 173 32.50 -11.16 -34.67
CA GLU A 173 32.45 -11.98 -33.45
C GLU A 173 32.74 -11.14 -32.18
N GLN A 174 33.69 -10.20 -32.26
CA GLN A 174 33.98 -9.29 -31.15
C GLN A 174 32.81 -8.33 -30.87
N LYS A 175 32.21 -7.76 -31.92
CA LYS A 175 31.02 -6.91 -31.81
C LYS A 175 29.86 -7.68 -31.17
N GLU A 176 29.60 -8.90 -31.64
CA GLU A 176 28.53 -9.74 -31.14
C GLU A 176 28.73 -10.11 -29.67
N ARG A 177 29.93 -10.53 -29.28
CA ARG A 177 30.27 -10.80 -27.87
C ARG A 177 30.02 -9.57 -26.98
N ASN A 178 30.40 -8.38 -27.43
CA ASN A 178 30.16 -7.14 -26.70
C ASN A 178 28.66 -6.82 -26.59
N GLU A 179 27.88 -7.07 -27.64
CA GLU A 179 26.43 -6.92 -27.59
C GLU A 179 25.77 -7.90 -26.63
N TYR A 180 26.12 -9.18 -26.65
CA TYR A 180 25.60 -10.15 -25.68
C TYR A 180 26.00 -9.81 -24.25
N ALA A 181 27.23 -9.34 -24.01
CA ALA A 181 27.66 -8.87 -22.69
C ALA A 181 26.79 -7.70 -22.21
N PHE A 182 26.46 -6.75 -23.10
CA PHE A 182 25.54 -5.66 -22.76
C PHE A 182 24.12 -6.13 -22.50
N GLN A 183 23.58 -7.05 -23.32
CA GLN A 183 22.26 -7.62 -23.09
C GLN A 183 22.20 -8.35 -21.74
N ALA A 184 23.21 -9.17 -21.43
CA ALA A 184 23.30 -9.88 -20.16
C ALA A 184 23.35 -8.92 -18.96
N LEU A 185 24.15 -7.85 -19.03
CA LEU A 185 24.20 -6.82 -18.00
C LEU A 185 22.83 -6.14 -17.82
N TYR A 186 22.20 -5.73 -18.92
CA TYR A 186 20.91 -5.04 -18.91
C TYR A 186 19.80 -5.91 -18.29
N PHE A 187 19.65 -7.15 -18.76
CA PHE A 187 18.65 -8.07 -18.20
C PHE A 187 18.98 -8.49 -16.75
N GLY A 188 20.26 -8.55 -16.39
CA GLY A 188 20.68 -8.75 -14.99
C GLY A 188 20.20 -7.62 -14.07
N VAL A 189 20.37 -6.36 -14.49
CA VAL A 189 19.84 -5.19 -13.76
C VAL A 189 18.31 -5.22 -13.68
N LEU A 190 17.63 -5.59 -14.78
CA LEU A 190 16.17 -5.73 -14.78
C LEU A 190 15.69 -6.79 -13.80
N ILE A 191 16.33 -7.96 -13.76
CA ILE A 191 15.99 -9.04 -12.80
C ILE A 191 16.21 -8.56 -11.37
N ALA A 192 17.30 -7.86 -11.09
CA ALA A 192 17.55 -7.29 -9.75
C ALA A 192 16.46 -6.30 -9.33
N ILE A 193 16.05 -5.38 -10.23
CA ILE A 193 14.94 -4.44 -9.98
C ILE A 193 13.62 -5.20 -9.80
N LEU A 194 13.35 -6.22 -10.62
CA LEU A 194 12.14 -7.03 -10.54
C LEU A 194 12.03 -7.75 -9.18
N LEU A 195 13.11 -8.38 -8.73
CA LEU A 195 13.19 -9.05 -7.42
C LEU A 195 13.02 -8.06 -6.26
N PHE A 196 13.63 -6.87 -6.37
CA PHE A 196 13.46 -5.81 -5.38
C PHE A 196 12.00 -5.33 -5.31
N CYS A 197 11.37 -5.05 -6.45
CA CYS A 197 9.95 -4.66 -6.50
C CYS A 197 9.02 -5.77 -5.99
N LEU A 198 9.36 -7.04 -6.26
CA LEU A 198 8.61 -8.20 -5.76
C LEU A 198 8.69 -8.28 -4.23
N ALA A 199 9.88 -8.12 -3.65
CA ALA A 199 10.06 -8.09 -2.20
C ALA A 199 9.24 -6.97 -1.55
N LEU A 200 9.26 -5.76 -2.13
CA LEU A 200 8.41 -4.65 -1.65
C LEU A 200 6.92 -4.98 -1.75
N THR A 201 6.48 -5.65 -2.81
CA THR A 201 5.07 -6.05 -2.96
C THR A 201 4.64 -7.01 -1.85
N LEU A 202 5.49 -7.97 -1.47
CA LEU A 202 5.20 -8.94 -0.40
C LEU A 202 5.12 -8.29 0.98
N ILE A 203 5.93 -7.26 1.22
CA ILE A 203 5.96 -6.52 2.49
C ILE A 203 4.78 -5.56 2.61
N VAL A 204 4.54 -4.75 1.58
CA VAL A 204 3.58 -3.63 1.64
C VAL A 204 2.14 -4.07 1.31
N LYS A 205 1.97 -5.10 0.48
CA LYS A 205 0.66 -5.64 0.05
C LYS A 205 -0.28 -4.60 -0.59
N GLU A 206 0.29 -3.55 -1.15
CA GLU A 206 -0.43 -2.50 -1.88
C GLU A 206 -0.42 -2.78 -3.39
N PHE A 207 -1.56 -2.56 -4.03
CA PHE A 207 -1.74 -2.89 -5.46
C PHE A 207 -0.80 -2.11 -6.40
N ASP A 208 -0.35 -0.93 -5.98
CA ASP A 208 0.55 -0.09 -6.76
C ASP A 208 1.93 -0.73 -6.98
N TYR A 209 2.37 -1.60 -6.05
CA TYR A 209 3.63 -2.33 -6.20
C TYR A 209 3.48 -3.50 -7.20
N VAL A 210 2.31 -4.16 -7.23
CA VAL A 210 1.97 -5.19 -8.23
C VAL A 210 2.03 -4.61 -9.65
N LEU A 211 1.51 -3.39 -9.84
CA LEU A 211 1.57 -2.68 -11.13
C LEU A 211 3.02 -2.43 -11.55
N CYS A 212 3.91 -2.07 -10.62
CA CYS A 212 5.32 -1.86 -10.92
C CYS A 212 6.04 -3.16 -11.31
N VAL A 213 5.82 -4.26 -10.58
CA VAL A 213 6.37 -5.58 -10.93
C VAL A 213 5.91 -5.99 -12.34
N SER A 214 4.61 -5.83 -12.62
CA SER A 214 4.03 -6.15 -13.93
C SER A 214 4.63 -5.29 -15.04
N MET A 215 4.81 -3.99 -14.80
CA MET A 215 5.46 -3.08 -15.75
C MET A 215 6.90 -3.49 -16.05
N THR A 216 7.71 -3.79 -15.03
CA THR A 216 9.10 -4.25 -15.20
C THR A 216 9.15 -5.54 -16.01
N LEU A 217 8.29 -6.50 -15.70
CA LEU A 217 8.19 -7.77 -16.43
C LEU A 217 7.83 -7.55 -17.91
N PHE A 218 6.80 -6.76 -18.19
CA PHE A 218 6.37 -6.51 -19.57
C PHE A 218 7.38 -5.69 -20.37
N ILE A 219 8.11 -4.74 -19.74
CA ILE A 219 9.23 -4.03 -20.40
C ILE A 219 10.33 -5.02 -20.80
N ALA A 220 10.69 -5.93 -19.88
CA ALA A 220 11.70 -6.96 -20.15
C ALA A 220 11.27 -7.81 -21.36
N LEU A 221 10.05 -8.35 -21.34
CA LEU A 221 9.50 -9.19 -22.43
C LEU A 221 9.40 -8.44 -23.77
N THR A 222 9.02 -7.15 -23.73
CA THR A 222 8.96 -6.28 -24.92
C THR A 222 10.33 -6.17 -25.58
N LEU A 223 11.37 -5.88 -24.79
CA LEU A 223 12.73 -5.71 -25.30
C LEU A 223 13.35 -7.04 -25.72
N THR A 224 13.03 -8.13 -25.03
CA THR A 224 13.43 -9.48 -25.42
C THR A 224 12.87 -9.87 -26.78
N ALA A 225 11.60 -9.57 -27.05
CA ALA A 225 10.98 -9.76 -28.36
C ALA A 225 11.62 -8.85 -29.43
N TYR A 226 11.75 -7.56 -29.14
CA TYR A 226 12.30 -6.57 -30.08
C TYR A 226 13.75 -6.85 -30.47
N ARG A 227 14.57 -7.39 -29.57
CA ARG A 227 15.99 -7.69 -29.80
C ARG A 227 16.24 -9.08 -30.42
N GLY A 228 15.20 -9.88 -30.66
CA GLY A 228 15.33 -11.24 -31.19
C GLY A 228 15.78 -12.29 -30.18
N LEU A 229 16.06 -11.90 -28.93
CA LEU A 229 16.47 -12.81 -27.85
C LEU A 229 15.35 -13.79 -27.47
N GLY A 230 14.09 -13.39 -27.65
CA GLY A 230 12.94 -14.27 -27.41
C GLY A 230 12.93 -15.49 -28.33
N ALA A 231 13.17 -15.28 -29.62
CA ALA A 231 13.24 -16.35 -30.61
C ALA A 231 14.46 -17.25 -30.43
N GLU A 232 15.55 -16.72 -29.86
CA GLU A 232 16.76 -17.51 -29.58
C GLU A 232 16.63 -18.35 -28.31
N PHE A 233 16.12 -17.79 -27.21
CA PHE A 233 16.20 -18.44 -25.89
C PHE A 233 14.87 -18.81 -25.21
N LEU A 234 13.79 -18.03 -25.39
CA LEU A 234 12.58 -18.17 -24.55
C LEU A 234 11.43 -18.88 -25.26
N TRP A 235 11.23 -18.61 -26.54
CA TRP A 235 10.11 -19.15 -27.32
C TRP A 235 10.51 -19.51 -28.76
N PRO A 236 11.59 -20.28 -28.99
CA PRO A 236 12.05 -20.64 -30.34
C PRO A 236 10.98 -21.37 -31.17
N HIS A 237 10.06 -22.07 -30.53
CA HIS A 237 8.99 -22.83 -31.18
C HIS A 237 7.69 -22.05 -31.42
N PHE A 238 7.62 -20.77 -31.00
CA PHE A 238 6.42 -19.94 -31.17
C PHE A 238 6.71 -18.69 -32.04
N PRO A 239 6.82 -18.83 -33.37
CA PRO A 239 7.06 -17.71 -34.30
C PRO A 239 6.04 -16.57 -34.17
N GLN A 240 4.78 -16.91 -33.89
CA GLN A 240 3.70 -15.95 -33.67
C GLN A 240 4.04 -14.98 -32.53
N LEU A 241 4.66 -15.47 -31.45
CA LEU A 241 5.06 -14.63 -30.33
C LEU A 241 6.24 -13.73 -30.68
N THR A 242 7.13 -14.15 -31.58
CA THR A 242 8.18 -13.28 -32.14
C THR A 242 7.59 -12.19 -33.03
N GLN A 243 6.59 -12.52 -33.84
CA GLN A 243 5.87 -11.55 -34.69
C GLN A 243 5.18 -10.46 -33.88
N VAL A 244 4.37 -10.86 -32.87
CA VAL A 244 3.52 -9.92 -32.11
C VAL A 244 4.17 -9.38 -30.85
N GLY A 245 5.19 -10.05 -30.32
CA GLY A 245 5.67 -9.89 -28.93
C GLY A 245 6.02 -8.47 -28.54
N ALA A 246 6.73 -7.73 -29.40
CA ALA A 246 7.11 -6.35 -29.10
C ALA A 246 5.89 -5.43 -28.90
N LEU A 247 4.86 -5.57 -29.74
CA LEU A 247 3.64 -4.77 -29.62
C LEU A 247 2.68 -5.32 -28.55
N PHE A 248 2.63 -6.63 -28.40
CA PHE A 248 1.83 -7.34 -27.40
C PHE A 248 2.25 -6.95 -25.99
N PHE A 249 3.51 -7.18 -25.63
CA PHE A 249 4.03 -6.85 -24.31
C PHE A 249 4.14 -5.33 -24.12
N GLY A 250 4.46 -4.58 -25.18
CA GLY A 250 4.49 -3.12 -25.13
C GLY A 250 3.13 -2.49 -24.79
N SER A 251 2.04 -3.08 -25.29
CA SER A 251 0.67 -2.65 -24.96
C SER A 251 0.35 -2.92 -23.49
N LEU A 252 0.73 -4.10 -22.96
CA LEU A 252 0.57 -4.43 -21.54
C LEU A 252 1.42 -3.54 -20.63
N THR A 253 2.64 -3.18 -21.06
CA THR A 253 3.48 -2.18 -20.39
C THR A 253 2.78 -0.82 -20.31
N LEU A 254 2.19 -0.34 -21.40
CA LEU A 254 1.50 0.96 -21.40
C LEU A 254 0.22 0.92 -20.56
N ALA A 255 -0.55 -0.18 -20.60
CA ALA A 255 -1.73 -0.36 -19.75
C ALA A 255 -1.36 -0.27 -18.26
N THR A 256 -0.32 -0.98 -17.82
CA THR A 256 0.13 -0.96 -16.42
C THR A 256 0.71 0.40 -16.02
N LYS A 257 1.49 1.04 -16.89
CA LYS A 257 2.01 2.42 -16.69
C LYS A 257 0.89 3.44 -16.51
N LEU A 258 -0.11 3.42 -17.37
CA LEU A 258 -1.25 4.33 -17.29
C LEU A 258 -2.10 4.07 -16.04
N ALA A 259 -2.33 2.79 -15.70
CA ALA A 259 -3.02 2.42 -14.46
C ALA A 259 -2.28 2.90 -13.21
N PHE A 260 -0.95 2.77 -13.21
CA PHE A 260 -0.09 3.24 -12.13
C PHE A 260 -0.16 4.76 -11.99
N MET A 261 0.00 5.50 -13.09
CA MET A 261 -0.11 6.96 -13.12
C MET A 261 -1.46 7.45 -12.60
N ARG A 262 -2.55 6.81 -13.05
CA ARG A 262 -3.93 7.13 -12.64
C ARG A 262 -4.10 7.07 -11.12
N ARG A 263 -3.57 6.01 -10.51
CA ARG A 263 -3.65 5.77 -9.05
C ARG A 263 -2.71 6.71 -8.29
N MET A 264 -1.47 6.87 -8.75
CA MET A 264 -0.46 7.70 -8.08
C MET A 264 -0.79 9.20 -8.03
N LEU A 265 -1.47 9.71 -9.06
CA LEU A 265 -1.89 11.12 -9.13
C LEU A 265 -3.33 11.34 -8.67
N SER A 266 -4.01 10.28 -8.19
CA SER A 266 -5.42 10.30 -7.81
C SER A 266 -6.30 10.98 -8.86
N MET A 267 -6.05 10.65 -10.14
CA MET A 267 -6.56 11.40 -11.30
C MET A 267 -8.09 11.57 -11.30
N LYS A 268 -8.81 10.58 -10.77
CA LYS A 268 -10.28 10.60 -10.61
C LYS A 268 -10.78 11.88 -9.93
N TRP A 269 -10.04 12.40 -8.96
CA TRP A 269 -10.45 13.57 -8.17
C TRP A 269 -9.78 14.86 -8.67
N THR A 270 -8.55 14.75 -9.15
CA THR A 270 -7.70 15.90 -9.46
C THR A 270 -7.85 16.38 -10.90
N MET A 271 -8.13 15.46 -11.84
CA MET A 271 -8.26 15.76 -13.26
C MET A 271 -9.22 14.78 -13.97
N PRO A 272 -10.54 14.84 -13.70
CA PRO A 272 -11.51 13.81 -14.10
C PRO A 272 -11.65 13.62 -15.63
N ARG A 273 -11.45 14.68 -16.43
CA ARG A 273 -11.48 14.58 -17.91
C ARG A 273 -10.32 13.74 -18.44
N LEU A 274 -9.12 13.95 -17.90
CA LEU A 274 -7.93 13.17 -18.26
C LEU A 274 -8.00 11.76 -17.67
N ASP A 275 -8.59 11.58 -16.49
CA ASP A 275 -8.84 10.25 -15.90
C ASP A 275 -9.69 9.37 -16.82
N SER A 276 -10.81 9.91 -17.32
CA SER A 276 -11.68 9.19 -18.24
C SER A 276 -10.97 8.82 -19.55
N LEU A 277 -10.16 9.73 -20.10
CA LEU A 277 -9.38 9.46 -21.31
C LEU A 277 -8.33 8.38 -21.06
N THR A 278 -7.59 8.47 -19.96
CA THR A 278 -6.61 7.46 -19.54
C THR A 278 -7.26 6.09 -19.36
N GLN A 279 -8.48 6.02 -18.81
CA GLN A 279 -9.21 4.77 -18.67
C GLN A 279 -9.57 4.14 -20.03
N VAL A 280 -9.98 4.94 -21.01
CA VAL A 280 -10.22 4.46 -22.39
C VAL A 280 -8.95 3.87 -22.99
N PHE A 281 -7.80 4.53 -22.84
CA PHE A 281 -6.52 4.01 -23.32
C PHE A 281 -6.13 2.70 -22.63
N ILE A 282 -6.32 2.58 -21.31
CA ILE A 282 -6.06 1.34 -20.57
C ILE A 282 -6.93 0.20 -21.12
N SER A 283 -8.23 0.42 -21.29
CA SER A 283 -9.15 -0.59 -21.84
C SER A 283 -8.74 -1.01 -23.25
N LEU A 284 -8.34 -0.05 -24.09
CA LEU A 284 -7.86 -0.34 -25.44
C LEU A 284 -6.58 -1.17 -25.43
N TYR A 285 -5.61 -0.82 -24.58
CA TYR A 285 -4.35 -1.57 -24.45
C TYR A 285 -4.50 -2.96 -23.87
N LEU A 286 -5.52 -3.22 -23.04
CA LEU A 286 -5.84 -4.58 -22.57
C LEU A 286 -6.48 -5.43 -23.67
N LEU A 287 -7.10 -4.82 -24.68
CA LEU A 287 -7.77 -5.52 -25.79
C LEU A 287 -6.82 -5.80 -26.97
N ILE A 288 -5.83 -4.93 -27.19
CA ILE A 288 -4.82 -5.05 -28.27
C ILE A 288 -4.11 -6.43 -28.30
N PRO A 289 -3.65 -7.02 -27.19
CA PRO A 289 -3.04 -8.35 -27.17
C PRO A 289 -3.86 -9.42 -27.89
N ALA A 290 -5.17 -9.48 -27.63
CA ALA A 290 -6.08 -10.42 -28.27
C ALA A 290 -6.30 -10.08 -29.76
N LEU A 291 -6.41 -8.79 -30.09
CA LEU A 291 -6.58 -8.35 -31.47
C LEU A 291 -5.33 -8.64 -32.33
N LEU A 292 -4.12 -8.46 -31.79
CA LEU A 292 -2.87 -8.74 -32.50
C LEU A 292 -2.71 -10.22 -32.84
N LEU A 293 -3.14 -11.11 -31.94
CA LEU A 293 -3.16 -12.56 -32.17
C LEU A 293 -4.19 -12.96 -33.23
N CYS A 294 -5.32 -12.23 -33.32
CA CYS A 294 -6.37 -12.49 -34.30
C CYS A 294 -6.06 -11.89 -35.68
N CYS A 295 -5.52 -10.66 -35.73
CA CYS A 295 -5.27 -9.91 -36.94
C CYS A 295 -4.07 -8.96 -36.77
N PHE A 296 -2.96 -9.26 -37.43
CA PHE A 296 -1.75 -8.43 -37.34
C PHE A 296 -1.82 -7.13 -38.13
N ASP A 297 -2.77 -6.98 -39.07
CA ASP A 297 -2.93 -5.75 -39.89
C ASP A 297 -3.18 -4.48 -39.03
N ILE A 298 -3.57 -4.64 -37.76
CA ILE A 298 -3.74 -3.54 -36.80
C ILE A 298 -2.42 -2.95 -36.29
N ALA A 299 -1.29 -3.62 -36.48
CA ALA A 299 0.00 -3.27 -35.86
C ALA A 299 0.40 -1.80 -36.10
N LYS A 300 0.17 -1.28 -37.32
CA LYS A 300 0.42 0.13 -37.66
C LYS A 300 -0.39 1.11 -36.80
N PHE A 301 -1.65 0.77 -36.49
CA PHE A 301 -2.51 1.60 -35.64
C PHE A 301 -2.06 1.52 -34.17
N VAL A 302 -1.55 0.38 -33.72
CA VAL A 302 -0.98 0.23 -32.37
C VAL A 302 0.24 1.14 -32.18
N VAL A 303 1.14 1.21 -33.17
CA VAL A 303 2.30 2.12 -33.12
C VAL A 303 1.86 3.59 -33.07
N ILE A 304 0.84 3.97 -33.84
CA ILE A 304 0.26 5.32 -33.80
C ILE A 304 -0.35 5.60 -32.42
N LEU A 305 -1.07 4.62 -31.85
CA LEU A 305 -1.66 4.74 -30.51
C LEU A 305 -0.58 4.94 -29.42
N PHE A 306 0.56 4.26 -29.53
CA PHE A 306 1.70 4.46 -28.62
C PHE A 306 2.15 5.93 -28.64
N ALA A 307 2.25 6.55 -29.82
CA ALA A 307 2.59 7.96 -29.95
C ALA A 307 1.56 8.87 -29.27
N PHE A 308 0.26 8.63 -29.46
CA PHE A 308 -0.80 9.38 -28.76
C PHE A 308 -0.73 9.21 -27.24
N SER A 309 -0.40 8.01 -26.75
CA SER A 309 -0.26 7.78 -25.31
C SER A 309 0.94 8.52 -24.71
N ALA A 310 2.04 8.71 -25.46
CA ALA A 310 3.16 9.52 -25.02
C ALA A 310 2.75 10.99 -24.82
N VAL A 311 1.92 11.53 -25.72
CA VAL A 311 1.35 12.88 -25.58
C VAL A 311 0.42 12.96 -24.36
N LEU A 312 -0.45 11.97 -24.17
CA LEU A 312 -1.34 11.91 -23.00
C LEU A 312 -0.55 11.91 -21.69
N VAL A 313 0.48 11.07 -21.59
CA VAL A 313 1.40 10.98 -20.44
C VAL A 313 2.04 12.33 -20.14
N LEU A 314 2.50 13.05 -21.17
CA LEU A 314 3.10 14.38 -21.03
C LEU A 314 2.06 15.38 -20.51
N CYS A 315 0.85 15.41 -21.09
CA CYS A 315 -0.23 16.29 -20.64
C CYS A 315 -0.60 16.04 -19.17
N VAL A 316 -0.74 14.77 -18.77
CA VAL A 316 -1.03 14.40 -17.37
C VAL A 316 0.11 14.82 -16.43
N SER A 317 1.36 14.62 -16.84
CA SER A 317 2.52 14.99 -16.03
C SER A 317 2.60 16.51 -15.82
N VAL A 318 2.39 17.31 -16.87
CA VAL A 318 2.37 18.77 -16.80
C VAL A 318 1.23 19.25 -15.91
N MET A 319 0.02 18.73 -16.10
CA MET A 319 -1.13 19.07 -15.25
C MET A 319 -0.90 18.71 -13.77
N GLY A 320 -0.29 17.56 -13.50
CA GLY A 320 0.05 17.14 -12.14
C GLY A 320 1.06 18.07 -11.45
N ILE A 321 2.04 18.58 -12.21
CA ILE A 321 3.00 19.58 -11.72
C ILE A 321 2.30 20.91 -11.44
N LEU A 322 1.42 21.37 -12.34
CA LEU A 322 0.63 22.60 -12.13
C LEU A 322 -0.25 22.52 -10.88
N GLN A 323 -0.74 21.32 -10.55
CA GLN A 323 -1.50 21.02 -9.34
C GLN A 323 -0.61 20.78 -8.10
N LYS A 324 0.70 21.03 -8.20
CA LYS A 324 1.69 20.90 -7.10
C LYS A 324 1.74 19.53 -6.45
N GLN A 325 1.42 18.46 -7.19
CA GLN A 325 1.54 17.11 -6.66
C GLN A 325 2.99 16.65 -6.65
N ARG A 326 3.51 16.26 -5.48
CA ARG A 326 4.89 15.75 -5.33
C ARG A 326 5.18 14.55 -6.25
N ASN A 327 4.23 13.63 -6.40
CA ASN A 327 4.37 12.44 -7.23
C ASN A 327 4.48 12.76 -8.74
N ALA A 328 3.94 13.89 -9.19
CA ALA A 328 3.96 14.27 -10.59
C ALA A 328 5.38 14.58 -11.09
N TYR A 329 6.26 15.09 -10.22
CA TYR A 329 7.66 15.35 -10.58
C TYR A 329 8.42 14.06 -10.91
N PHE A 330 8.24 13.00 -10.12
CA PHE A 330 8.87 11.71 -10.38
C PHE A 330 8.37 11.07 -11.66
N ILE A 331 7.06 11.12 -11.90
CA ILE A 331 6.42 10.62 -13.13
C ILE A 331 6.96 11.40 -14.34
N CYS A 332 6.98 12.73 -14.28
CA CYS A 332 7.50 13.56 -15.36
C CYS A 332 8.99 13.24 -15.64
N ALA A 333 9.81 13.10 -14.60
CA ALA A 333 11.22 12.75 -14.73
C ALA A 333 11.43 11.38 -15.39
N SER A 334 10.69 10.35 -14.96
CA SER A 334 10.83 9.00 -15.51
C SER A 334 10.44 8.94 -16.99
N PHE A 335 9.31 9.54 -17.36
CA PHE A 335 8.85 9.58 -18.75
C PHE A 335 9.74 10.45 -19.64
N SER A 336 10.31 11.53 -19.12
CA SER A 336 11.28 12.36 -19.87
C SER A 336 12.54 11.58 -20.22
N LEU A 337 13.06 10.77 -19.28
CA LEU A 337 14.25 9.93 -19.51
C LEU A 337 14.00 8.87 -20.58
N LEU A 338 12.84 8.21 -20.56
CA LEU A 338 12.46 7.28 -21.62
C LEU A 338 12.27 8.00 -22.97
N ALA A 339 11.63 9.18 -22.96
CA ALA A 339 11.36 9.96 -24.17
C ALA A 339 12.66 10.38 -24.88
N ILE A 340 13.71 10.75 -24.13
CA ILE A 340 15.04 11.01 -24.70
C ILE A 340 15.55 9.77 -25.44
N GLY A 341 15.42 8.58 -24.84
CA GLY A 341 15.80 7.33 -25.48
C GLY A 341 15.04 7.07 -26.79
N VAL A 342 13.72 7.31 -26.79
CA VAL A 342 12.87 7.18 -27.99
C VAL A 342 13.25 8.18 -29.07
N LEU A 343 13.52 9.43 -28.72
CA LEU A 343 13.93 10.48 -29.66
C LEU A 343 15.29 10.17 -30.31
N VAL A 344 16.25 9.68 -29.52
CA VAL A 344 17.56 9.25 -30.03
C VAL A 344 17.39 8.06 -30.98
N ASN A 345 16.61 7.05 -30.61
CA ASN A 345 16.35 5.89 -31.48
C ASN A 345 15.63 6.29 -32.78
N THR A 346 14.67 7.20 -32.70
CA THR A 346 13.95 7.70 -33.88
C THR A 346 14.89 8.48 -34.81
N SER A 347 15.75 9.33 -34.24
CA SER A 347 16.77 10.07 -35.00
C SER A 347 17.77 9.14 -35.67
N LEU A 348 18.08 8.00 -35.04
CA LEU A 348 18.92 6.95 -35.64
C LEU A 348 18.25 6.31 -36.85
N VAL A 349 16.96 5.97 -36.76
CA VAL A 349 16.19 5.37 -37.87
C VAL A 349 16.06 6.33 -39.06
N VAL A 350 15.96 7.64 -38.81
CA VAL A 350 15.94 8.68 -39.86
C VAL A 350 17.36 9.12 -40.29
N ALA A 351 18.40 8.43 -39.80
CA ALA A 351 19.82 8.67 -40.12
C ALA A 351 20.34 10.09 -39.80
N LEU A 352 19.72 10.81 -38.87
CA LEU A 352 20.15 12.16 -38.45
C LEU A 352 21.43 12.14 -37.59
N ILE A 353 21.69 11.03 -36.90
CA ILE A 353 22.79 10.88 -35.95
C ILE A 353 23.64 9.64 -36.27
N PRO A 354 24.94 9.64 -35.94
CA PRO A 354 25.81 8.50 -36.19
C PRO A 354 25.44 7.30 -35.31
N THR A 355 25.62 6.10 -35.86
CA THR A 355 25.49 4.82 -35.16
C THR A 355 26.65 4.64 -34.19
N ASN A 356 26.36 4.50 -32.91
CA ASN A 356 27.33 4.16 -31.87
C ASN A 356 26.64 3.34 -30.78
N PHE A 357 27.41 2.88 -29.78
CA PHE A 357 26.88 2.07 -28.68
C PHE A 357 25.69 2.72 -27.95
N PHE A 358 25.74 4.02 -27.68
CA PHE A 358 24.71 4.73 -26.92
C PHE A 358 23.42 4.97 -27.72
N THR A 359 23.55 5.29 -29.01
CA THR A 359 22.41 5.58 -29.88
C THR A 359 21.59 4.32 -30.17
N VAL A 360 22.26 3.20 -30.45
CA VAL A 360 21.62 1.90 -30.72
C VAL A 360 20.95 1.28 -29.47
N ASN A 361 21.46 1.61 -28.29
CA ASN A 361 20.96 1.09 -27.00
C ASN A 361 20.15 2.14 -26.20
N SER A 362 19.83 3.27 -26.81
CA SER A 362 19.16 4.41 -26.19
C SER A 362 17.83 4.04 -25.52
N LEU A 363 17.01 3.19 -26.14
CA LEU A 363 15.76 2.68 -25.56
C LEU A 363 15.99 1.86 -24.28
N GLN A 364 17.00 0.97 -24.29
CA GLN A 364 17.32 0.14 -23.12
C GLN A 364 17.84 1.02 -21.97
N ILE A 365 18.74 1.95 -22.26
CA ILE A 365 19.28 2.90 -21.28
C ILE A 365 18.15 3.76 -20.69
N GLY A 366 17.30 4.35 -21.53
CA GLY A 366 16.15 5.16 -21.09
C GLY A 366 15.18 4.38 -20.20
N SER A 367 14.86 3.13 -20.55
CA SER A 367 13.99 2.27 -19.74
C SER A 367 14.61 1.86 -18.39
N ALA A 368 15.93 1.63 -18.33
CA ALA A 368 16.61 1.34 -17.07
C ALA A 368 16.55 2.52 -16.10
N PHE A 369 16.81 3.73 -16.61
CA PHE A 369 16.68 4.96 -15.81
C PHE A 369 15.23 5.21 -15.37
N GLU A 370 14.26 5.00 -16.26
CA GLU A 370 12.84 5.10 -15.93
C GLU A 370 12.47 4.16 -14.76
N LEU A 371 12.91 2.89 -14.82
CA LEU A 371 12.67 1.89 -13.77
C LEU A 371 13.36 2.25 -12.45
N LEU A 372 14.57 2.80 -12.50
CA LEU A 372 15.26 3.30 -11.30
C LEU A 372 14.47 4.44 -10.64
N VAL A 373 13.95 5.39 -11.42
CA VAL A 373 13.13 6.49 -10.88
C VAL A 373 11.83 5.97 -10.28
N PHE A 374 11.16 4.99 -10.91
CA PHE A 374 9.98 4.35 -10.32
C PHE A 374 10.28 3.62 -9.02
N THR A 375 11.44 2.96 -8.93
CA THR A 375 11.89 2.29 -7.71
C THR A 375 12.10 3.30 -6.57
N LEU A 376 12.67 4.47 -6.87
CA LEU A 376 12.80 5.57 -5.89
C LEU A 376 11.44 6.14 -5.46
N LEU A 377 10.52 6.35 -6.40
CA LEU A 377 9.16 6.81 -6.11
C LEU A 377 8.43 5.86 -5.16
N LEU A 378 8.54 4.54 -5.40
CA LEU A 378 7.94 3.53 -4.53
C LEU A 378 8.58 3.46 -3.15
N THR A 379 9.88 3.73 -3.07
CA THR A 379 10.62 3.78 -1.80
C THR A 379 10.19 4.99 -0.97
N ASP A 380 9.98 6.16 -1.60
CA ASP A 380 9.43 7.33 -0.92
C ASP A 380 8.00 7.06 -0.41
N ARG A 381 7.16 6.45 -1.26
CA ARG A 381 5.80 6.09 -0.88
C ARG A 381 5.77 5.05 0.26
N TYR A 382 6.69 4.09 0.25
CA TYR A 382 6.82 3.13 1.35
C TYR A 382 7.07 3.85 2.68
N ARG A 383 7.97 4.84 2.70
CA ARG A 383 8.25 5.63 3.91
C ARG A 383 7.03 6.37 4.41
N VAL A 384 6.27 7.02 3.51
CA VAL A 384 5.05 7.75 3.88
C VAL A 384 4.00 6.81 4.47
N ILE A 385 3.76 5.65 3.84
CA ILE A 385 2.81 4.64 4.34
C ILE A 385 3.26 4.10 5.69
N TYR A 386 4.55 3.79 5.82
CA TYR A 386 5.11 3.26 7.06
C TYR A 386 4.99 4.26 8.22
N GLN A 387 5.28 5.54 7.98
CA GLN A 387 5.10 6.61 8.97
C GLN A 387 3.63 6.79 9.37
N ALA A 388 2.71 6.79 8.41
CA ALA A 388 1.28 6.89 8.70
C ALA A 388 0.78 5.71 9.53
N LYS A 389 1.29 4.50 9.25
CA LYS A 389 0.96 3.30 10.03
C LYS A 389 1.48 3.41 11.47
N GLN A 390 2.73 3.82 11.65
CA GLN A 390 3.32 3.98 12.98
C GLN A 390 2.56 5.03 13.81
N GLN A 391 2.19 6.16 13.20
CA GLN A 391 1.38 7.18 13.87
C GLN A 391 -0.01 6.65 14.26
N SER A 392 -0.63 5.82 13.42
CA SER A 392 -1.91 5.20 13.74
C SER A 392 -1.81 4.20 14.90
N GLU A 393 -0.71 3.46 15.01
CA GLU A 393 -0.45 2.54 16.11
C GLU A 393 -0.23 3.32 17.43
N GLU A 394 0.55 4.40 17.40
CA GLU A 394 0.74 5.28 18.57
C GLU A 394 -0.57 5.92 19.07
N ILE A 395 -1.44 6.37 18.15
CA ILE A 395 -2.77 6.90 18.51
C ILE A 395 -3.64 5.80 19.11
N LEU A 396 -3.60 4.58 18.56
CA LEU A 396 -4.38 3.45 19.07
C LEU A 396 -3.94 3.09 20.49
N ASP A 397 -2.64 3.07 20.75
CA ASP A 397 -2.07 2.80 22.07
C ASP A 397 -2.48 3.88 23.09
N ASP A 398 -2.39 5.17 22.74
CA ASP A 398 -2.84 6.28 23.60
C ASP A 398 -4.35 6.19 23.92
N VAL A 399 -5.19 5.92 22.91
CA VAL A 399 -6.63 5.74 23.10
C VAL A 399 -6.91 4.52 23.98
N SER A 400 -6.21 3.40 23.76
CA SER A 400 -6.37 2.20 24.57
C SER A 400 -6.00 2.44 26.03
N HIS A 401 -4.91 3.17 26.28
CA HIS A 401 -4.46 3.54 27.63
C HIS A 401 -5.50 4.42 28.33
N LYS A 402 -6.00 5.47 27.65
CA LYS A 402 -7.06 6.34 28.19
C LYS A 402 -8.33 5.59 28.54
N LEU A 403 -8.76 4.64 27.69
CA LEU A 403 -9.94 3.82 27.95
C LEU A 403 -9.74 2.89 29.15
N VAL A 404 -8.55 2.33 29.33
CA VAL A 404 -8.23 1.51 30.51
C VAL A 404 -8.28 2.37 31.77
N THR A 405 -7.70 3.57 31.76
CA THR A 405 -7.75 4.50 32.90
C THR A 405 -9.19 4.91 33.23
N GLU A 406 -9.99 5.34 32.24
CA GLU A 406 -11.39 5.74 32.47
C GLU A 406 -12.23 4.56 33.01
N LYS A 407 -11.98 3.34 32.51
CA LYS A 407 -12.67 2.15 32.99
C LYS A 407 -12.33 1.84 34.45
N GLU A 408 -11.07 2.01 34.85
CA GLU A 408 -10.64 1.78 36.23
C GLU A 408 -11.22 2.84 37.18
N GLU A 409 -11.21 4.12 36.79
CA GLU A 409 -11.87 5.20 37.55
C GLU A 409 -13.38 4.96 37.70
N ARG A 410 -14.07 4.55 36.62
CA ARG A 410 -15.49 4.20 36.69
C ARG A 410 -15.75 3.04 37.65
N ARG A 411 -14.89 2.02 37.61
CA ARG A 411 -14.99 0.85 38.49
C ARG A 411 -14.81 1.24 39.95
N GLU A 412 -13.85 2.12 40.24
CA GLU A 412 -13.62 2.62 41.59
C GLU A 412 -14.82 3.43 42.11
N ILE A 413 -15.39 4.31 41.28
CA ILE A 413 -16.60 5.07 41.62
C ILE A 413 -17.79 4.14 41.88
N GLU A 414 -17.95 3.10 41.06
CA GLU A 414 -19.05 2.15 41.20
C GLU A 414 -18.90 1.29 42.47
N LEU A 415 -17.68 0.85 42.79
CA LEU A 415 -17.36 0.18 44.04
C LEU A 415 -17.65 1.08 45.25
N LEU A 416 -17.23 2.35 45.20
CA LEU A 416 -17.48 3.32 46.26
C LEU A 416 -18.98 3.54 46.47
N LYS A 417 -19.77 3.65 45.39
CA LYS A 417 -21.24 3.76 45.46
C LYS A 417 -21.86 2.52 46.07
N GLN A 418 -21.39 1.33 45.71
CA GLN A 418 -21.87 0.07 46.27
C GLN A 418 -21.59 0.01 47.78
N THR A 419 -20.35 0.26 48.20
CA THR A 419 -19.98 0.26 49.63
C THR A 419 -20.76 1.32 50.41
N TYR A 420 -20.98 2.50 49.82
CA TYR A 420 -21.81 3.54 50.43
C TYR A 420 -23.26 3.06 50.64
N PHE A 421 -23.86 2.44 49.62
CA PHE A 421 -25.22 1.91 49.72
C PHE A 421 -25.32 0.78 50.76
N GLU A 422 -24.36 -0.15 50.79
CA GLU A 422 -24.31 -1.26 51.76
C GLU A 422 -24.26 -0.73 53.20
N HIS A 423 -23.39 0.25 53.49
CA HIS A 423 -23.31 0.86 54.81
C HIS A 423 -24.59 1.63 55.19
N HIS A 424 -25.14 2.42 54.26
CA HIS A 424 -26.35 3.19 54.53
C HIS A 424 -27.56 2.28 54.77
N PHE A 425 -27.71 1.22 53.96
CA PHE A 425 -28.77 0.23 54.11
C PHE A 425 -28.67 -0.52 55.45
N ALA A 426 -27.47 -0.89 55.89
CA ALA A 426 -27.27 -1.55 57.18
C ALA A 426 -27.72 -0.65 58.36
N ILE A 427 -27.40 0.65 58.31
CA ILE A 427 -27.84 1.62 59.31
C ILE A 427 -29.36 1.77 59.28
N ASP A 428 -29.95 1.86 58.08
CA ASP A 428 -31.40 2.01 57.88
C ASP A 428 -32.22 0.86 58.48
N GLN A 429 -31.67 -0.35 58.49
CA GLN A 429 -32.34 -1.54 59.05
C GLN A 429 -32.12 -1.71 60.56
N ALA A 430 -30.96 -1.32 61.08
CA ALA A 430 -30.55 -1.67 62.45
C ALA A 430 -30.84 -0.60 63.50
N ALA A 431 -30.88 0.69 63.11
CA ALA A 431 -30.98 1.80 64.04
C ALA A 431 -32.15 2.73 63.71
N ILE A 432 -32.61 3.49 64.71
CA ILE A 432 -33.42 4.68 64.50
C ILE A 432 -32.49 5.75 63.94
N PHE A 433 -32.80 6.26 62.75
CA PHE A 433 -31.96 7.24 62.07
C PHE A 433 -32.77 8.49 61.70
N ALA A 434 -32.20 9.67 61.99
CA ALA A 434 -32.74 10.93 61.54
C ALA A 434 -31.62 11.91 61.16
N GLU A 435 -31.88 12.73 60.15
CA GLU A 435 -31.08 13.93 59.88
C GLU A 435 -31.89 15.17 60.21
N THR A 436 -31.22 16.20 60.71
CA THR A 436 -31.82 17.51 60.91
C THR A 436 -30.96 18.61 60.31
N ASP A 437 -31.56 19.74 59.97
CA ASP A 437 -30.83 20.96 59.65
C ASP A 437 -30.05 21.51 60.88
N ASP A 438 -29.38 22.65 60.70
CA ASP A 438 -28.63 23.39 61.72
C ASP A 438 -29.50 23.91 62.88
N LYS A 439 -30.83 23.92 62.71
CA LYS A 439 -31.81 24.35 63.73
C LYS A 439 -32.49 23.19 64.44
N GLY A 440 -32.19 21.94 64.07
CA GLY A 440 -32.81 20.74 64.66
C GLY A 440 -34.14 20.35 64.03
N ILE A 441 -34.50 20.92 62.89
CA ILE A 441 -35.68 20.53 62.12
C ILE A 441 -35.34 19.26 61.36
N ILE A 442 -36.16 18.24 61.53
CA ILE A 442 -35.96 16.92 60.92
C ILE A 442 -36.16 17.03 59.41
N THR A 443 -35.13 16.67 58.65
CA THR A 443 -35.11 16.71 57.18
C THR A 443 -35.14 15.31 56.56
N PHE A 444 -34.78 14.28 57.32
CA PHE A 444 -34.88 12.89 56.91
C PHE A 444 -35.10 11.99 58.13
N VAL A 445 -35.90 10.93 57.97
CA VAL A 445 -36.04 9.83 58.95
C VAL A 445 -36.09 8.51 58.22
N ASN A 446 -35.53 7.46 58.81
CA ASN A 446 -35.68 6.12 58.25
C ASN A 446 -37.01 5.46 58.67
N LYS A 447 -37.37 4.36 57.99
CA LYS A 447 -38.59 3.59 58.32
C LYS A 447 -38.57 3.06 59.75
N HIS A 448 -37.39 2.77 60.30
CA HIS A 448 -37.26 2.26 61.66
C HIS A 448 -37.67 3.32 62.71
N PHE A 449 -37.33 4.60 62.48
CA PHE A 449 -37.81 5.72 63.28
C PHE A 449 -39.33 5.77 63.28
N CYS A 450 -39.96 5.75 62.10
CA CYS A 450 -41.42 5.80 61.98
C CYS A 450 -42.09 4.65 62.75
N ARG A 451 -41.55 3.43 62.61
CA ARG A 451 -42.04 2.23 63.31
C ARG A 451 -41.95 2.33 64.83
N ILE A 452 -40.83 2.82 65.38
CA ILE A 452 -40.61 2.85 66.84
C ILE A 452 -41.26 4.06 67.50
N SER A 453 -41.37 5.19 66.80
CA SER A 453 -42.03 6.40 67.32
C SER A 453 -43.55 6.37 67.15
N GLY A 454 -44.05 5.61 66.17
CA GLY A 454 -45.46 5.54 65.80
C GLY A 454 -45.94 6.72 64.93
N TYR A 455 -45.07 7.68 64.63
CA TYR A 455 -45.36 8.79 63.73
C TYR A 455 -45.07 8.41 62.27
N SER A 456 -45.87 8.95 61.36
CA SER A 456 -45.58 8.84 59.93
C SER A 456 -44.45 9.79 59.54
N GLU A 457 -43.74 9.47 58.46
CA GLU A 457 -42.68 10.33 57.91
C GLU A 457 -43.17 11.76 57.67
N ALA A 458 -44.36 11.93 57.09
CA ALA A 458 -44.94 13.25 56.83
C ALA A 458 -45.21 14.09 58.10
N GLU A 459 -45.37 13.46 59.26
CA GLU A 459 -45.53 14.16 60.55
C GLU A 459 -44.16 14.51 61.18
N LEU A 460 -43.14 13.69 60.90
CA LEU A 460 -41.79 13.86 61.44
C LEU A 460 -40.98 14.89 60.64
N ILE A 461 -41.04 14.85 59.32
CA ILE A 461 -40.34 15.79 58.44
C ILE A 461 -40.87 17.21 58.64
N GLY A 462 -39.97 18.18 58.84
CA GLY A 462 -40.32 19.58 59.15
C GLY A 462 -40.64 19.85 60.62
N SER A 463 -40.76 18.81 61.44
CA SER A 463 -40.90 18.92 62.89
C SER A 463 -39.55 18.93 63.60
N THR A 464 -39.53 19.30 64.89
CA THR A 464 -38.35 19.14 65.76
C THR A 464 -38.52 17.90 66.65
N HIS A 465 -37.42 17.36 67.18
CA HIS A 465 -37.44 16.20 68.10
C HIS A 465 -38.23 16.46 69.41
N ASN A 466 -38.67 17.71 69.66
CA ASN A 466 -39.61 18.04 70.73
C ASN A 466 -40.93 17.27 70.64
N LEU A 467 -41.35 16.85 69.43
CA LEU A 467 -42.55 16.02 69.23
C LEU A 467 -42.52 14.71 70.05
N LEU A 468 -41.32 14.18 70.29
CA LEU A 468 -41.09 12.93 71.03
C LEU A 468 -40.86 13.15 72.54
N LYS A 469 -40.89 14.39 73.03
CA LYS A 469 -40.49 14.71 74.39
C LYS A 469 -41.42 14.06 75.42
N SER A 470 -40.88 13.21 76.28
CA SER A 470 -41.63 12.52 77.34
C SER A 470 -41.93 13.40 78.55
N GLY A 471 -41.11 14.42 78.81
CA GLY A 471 -41.13 15.19 80.06
C GLY A 471 -40.37 14.53 81.21
N PHE A 472 -39.72 13.38 80.99
CA PHE A 472 -38.91 12.68 82.01
C PHE A 472 -37.62 13.44 82.35
N HIS A 473 -36.94 13.98 81.34
CA HIS A 473 -35.65 14.67 81.50
C HIS A 473 -35.83 16.15 81.82
N PRO A 474 -35.05 16.73 82.76
CA PRO A 474 -35.17 18.14 83.15
C PRO A 474 -34.65 19.07 82.03
N PRO A 475 -35.05 20.36 82.00
CA PRO A 475 -34.63 21.31 80.96
C PRO A 475 -33.10 21.42 80.78
N GLU A 476 -32.33 21.30 81.87
CA GLU A 476 -30.87 21.37 81.88
C GLU A 476 -30.23 20.26 81.05
N PHE A 477 -30.86 19.08 80.97
CA PHE A 477 -30.41 17.94 80.15
C PHE A 477 -30.35 18.32 78.66
N TYR A 478 -31.45 18.89 78.14
CA TYR A 478 -31.52 19.31 76.74
C TYR A 478 -30.64 20.52 76.45
N SER A 479 -30.48 21.44 77.41
CA SER A 479 -29.51 22.56 77.29
C SER A 479 -28.07 22.06 77.15
N HIS A 480 -27.70 21.01 77.90
CA HIS A 480 -26.37 20.41 77.78
C HIS A 480 -26.18 19.70 76.43
N LEU A 481 -27.19 18.96 75.95
CA LEU A 481 -27.21 18.36 74.62
C LEU A 481 -26.97 19.42 73.53
N TRP A 482 -27.79 20.46 73.50
CA TRP A 482 -27.69 21.52 72.49
C TRP A 482 -26.34 22.23 72.52
N LYS A 483 -25.84 22.56 73.72
CA LYS A 483 -24.52 23.16 73.89
C LYS A 483 -23.40 22.26 73.36
N ALA A 484 -23.51 20.94 73.49
CA ALA A 484 -22.52 20.01 72.99
C ALA A 484 -22.52 19.92 71.45
N ILE A 485 -23.68 19.71 70.84
CA ILE A 485 -23.77 19.51 69.38
C ILE A 485 -23.53 20.80 68.61
N GLN A 486 -23.96 21.96 69.15
CA GLN A 486 -23.68 23.27 68.55
C GLN A 486 -22.19 23.63 68.61
N SER A 487 -21.45 23.15 69.62
CA SER A 487 -20.00 23.32 69.68
C SER A 487 -19.23 22.31 68.83
N GLY A 488 -19.90 21.57 67.93
CA GLY A 488 -19.29 20.54 67.08
C GLY A 488 -18.89 19.26 67.81
N ARG A 489 -19.33 19.04 69.05
CA ARG A 489 -19.02 17.81 69.81
C ARG A 489 -20.12 16.77 69.64
N VAL A 490 -19.72 15.51 69.52
CA VAL A 490 -20.65 14.36 69.53
C VAL A 490 -21.29 14.26 70.91
N TRP A 491 -22.60 14.12 70.95
CA TRP A 491 -23.36 13.93 72.19
C TRP A 491 -23.91 12.51 72.28
N ARG A 492 -23.90 11.92 73.48
CA ARG A 492 -24.36 10.55 73.75
C ARG A 492 -25.06 10.44 75.10
N ASP A 493 -26.30 9.95 75.12
CA ASP A 493 -27.03 9.59 76.34
C ASP A 493 -28.31 8.78 76.05
N ASP A 494 -28.93 8.23 77.09
CA ASP A 494 -30.24 7.58 77.02
C ASP A 494 -31.38 8.61 77.12
N ILE A 495 -32.20 8.72 76.08
CA ILE A 495 -33.36 9.62 76.05
C ILE A 495 -34.64 8.82 76.26
N CYS A 496 -35.45 9.22 77.24
CA CYS A 496 -36.82 8.72 77.35
C CYS A 496 -37.73 9.54 76.42
N ASN A 497 -38.31 8.89 75.43
CA ASN A 497 -39.19 9.46 74.42
C ASN A 497 -40.62 8.96 74.59
N ARG A 498 -41.56 9.67 73.97
CA ARG A 498 -42.99 9.35 73.97
C ARG A 498 -43.42 8.90 72.57
N HIS A 499 -43.96 7.70 72.49
CA HIS A 499 -44.59 7.16 71.30
C HIS A 499 -45.91 7.91 71.00
N LYS A 500 -46.35 7.93 69.75
CA LYS A 500 -47.59 8.62 69.32
C LYS A 500 -48.85 8.23 70.11
N ASN A 501 -48.95 6.97 70.53
CA ASN A 501 -50.05 6.46 71.37
C ASN A 501 -49.95 6.86 72.86
N GLY A 502 -48.89 7.58 73.27
CA GLY A 502 -48.66 8.06 74.63
C GLY A 502 -47.71 7.21 75.49
N SER A 503 -47.36 5.98 75.08
CA SER A 503 -46.42 5.13 75.83
C SER A 503 -44.99 5.69 75.82
N LEU A 504 -44.21 5.35 76.83
CA LEU A 504 -42.81 5.78 76.93
C LEU A 504 -41.88 4.68 76.40
N TYR A 505 -40.82 5.09 75.73
CA TYR A 505 -39.75 4.20 75.28
C TYR A 505 -38.39 4.87 75.49
N TRP A 506 -37.34 4.07 75.63
CA TRP A 506 -35.98 4.55 75.88
C TRP A 506 -35.09 4.34 74.67
N SER A 507 -34.39 5.39 74.24
CA SER A 507 -33.44 5.32 73.14
C SER A 507 -32.03 5.68 73.60
N ASN A 508 -31.08 4.76 73.42
CA ASN A 508 -29.66 5.09 73.54
C ASN A 508 -29.26 5.90 72.31
N THR A 509 -28.98 7.19 72.50
CA THR A 509 -28.95 8.18 71.42
C THR A 509 -27.57 8.75 71.24
N VAL A 510 -27.09 8.80 70.00
CA VAL A 510 -25.86 9.47 69.58
C VAL A 510 -26.22 10.54 68.56
N ILE A 511 -25.79 11.78 68.80
CA ILE A 511 -25.98 12.90 67.88
C ILE A 511 -24.62 13.39 67.41
N VAL A 512 -24.40 13.35 66.10
CA VAL A 512 -23.15 13.72 65.43
C VAL A 512 -23.37 15.00 64.61
N PRO A 513 -22.71 16.11 64.95
CA PRO A 513 -22.73 17.32 64.13
C PRO A 513 -21.86 17.14 62.88
N ILE A 514 -22.43 17.44 61.70
CA ILE A 514 -21.69 17.46 60.44
C ILE A 514 -21.31 18.91 60.14
N LEU A 515 -20.02 19.19 60.16
CA LEU A 515 -19.49 20.55 60.05
C LEU A 515 -19.36 20.99 58.59
N ASP A 516 -19.56 22.28 58.33
CA ASP A 516 -19.24 22.90 57.05
C ASP A 516 -17.81 23.46 57.09
N PHE A 517 -16.92 22.89 56.30
CA PHE A 517 -15.51 23.31 56.22
C PHE A 517 -15.26 24.41 55.17
N GLU A 518 -16.26 24.76 54.35
CA GLU A 518 -16.14 25.83 53.36
C GLU A 518 -16.49 27.21 53.97
N ARG A 519 -17.28 27.23 55.04
CA ARG A 519 -17.60 28.46 55.80
C ARG A 519 -16.63 28.63 56.97
N ARG A 520 -16.11 29.85 57.13
CA ARG A 520 -14.91 30.22 57.91
C ARG A 520 -14.92 29.99 59.43
N GLN A 521 -15.82 29.20 60.01
CA GLN A 521 -15.87 28.95 61.47
C GLN A 521 -16.36 27.55 61.89
N GLY A 522 -16.42 26.55 60.99
CA GLY A 522 -16.68 25.15 61.41
C GLY A 522 -18.02 24.96 62.13
N TYR A 523 -19.05 25.74 61.78
CA TYR A 523 -20.39 25.59 62.34
C TYR A 523 -21.05 24.31 61.83
N PRO A 524 -21.90 23.64 62.64
CA PRO A 524 -22.68 22.50 62.19
C PRO A 524 -23.62 22.88 61.05
N LYS A 525 -23.52 22.16 59.92
CA LYS A 525 -24.43 22.27 58.77
C LYS A 525 -25.72 21.49 58.98
N LYS A 526 -25.60 20.32 59.61
CA LYS A 526 -26.68 19.38 59.90
C LYS A 526 -26.30 18.50 61.08
N TYR A 527 -27.27 17.85 61.69
CA TYR A 527 -27.03 16.85 62.74
C TYR A 527 -27.54 15.49 62.27
N ILE A 528 -26.75 14.45 62.51
CA ILE A 528 -27.14 13.05 62.28
C ILE A 528 -27.38 12.40 63.63
N THR A 529 -28.57 11.87 63.82
CA THR A 529 -29.00 11.17 65.04
C THR A 529 -29.10 9.68 64.72
N ILE A 530 -28.36 8.87 65.48
CA ILE A 530 -28.46 7.41 65.46
C ILE A 530 -28.87 6.96 66.86
N CYS A 531 -29.94 6.17 66.96
CA CYS A 531 -30.40 5.64 68.25
C CYS A 531 -30.76 4.16 68.17
N PHE A 532 -30.64 3.48 69.31
CA PHE A 532 -31.13 2.11 69.50
C PHE A 532 -32.19 2.08 70.60
N ASP A 533 -33.28 1.37 70.35
CA ASP A 533 -34.29 1.13 71.38
C ASP A 533 -33.71 0.23 72.47
N VAL A 534 -33.73 0.71 73.71
CA VAL A 534 -33.22 0.02 74.90
C VAL A 534 -34.31 -0.11 75.97
N THR A 535 -35.58 0.02 75.59
CA THR A 535 -36.73 -0.02 76.50
C THR A 535 -36.77 -1.32 77.30
N ASP A 536 -36.73 -2.49 76.64
CA ASP A 536 -36.74 -3.80 77.29
C ASP A 536 -35.59 -3.94 78.31
N ARG A 537 -34.40 -3.45 77.94
CA ARG A 537 -33.22 -3.46 78.80
C ARG A 537 -33.44 -2.58 80.03
N LYS A 538 -33.98 -1.38 79.87
CA LYS A 538 -34.26 -0.46 80.97
C LYS A 538 -35.34 -0.99 81.90
N GLU A 539 -36.42 -1.57 81.36
CA GLU A 539 -37.48 -2.19 82.14
C GLU A 539 -36.99 -3.42 82.91
N ALA A 540 -36.14 -4.25 82.29
CA ALA A 540 -35.51 -5.38 82.98
C ALA A 540 -34.60 -4.90 84.13
N GLN A 541 -33.79 -3.85 83.91
CA GLN A 541 -32.96 -3.26 84.95
C GLN A 541 -33.78 -2.68 86.11
N GLN A 542 -34.88 -1.99 85.81
CA GLN A 542 -35.79 -1.45 86.83
C GLN A 542 -36.48 -2.56 87.62
N ARG A 543 -36.98 -3.61 86.93
CA ARG A 543 -37.55 -4.80 87.58
C ARG A 543 -36.55 -5.50 88.48
N GLN A 544 -35.31 -5.67 88.02
CA GLN A 544 -34.25 -6.28 88.82
C GLN A 544 -33.92 -5.43 90.05
N ALA A 545 -33.79 -4.11 89.89
CA ALA A 545 -33.55 -3.21 91.02
C ALA A 545 -34.69 -3.25 92.05
N MET A 546 -35.94 -3.34 91.59
CA MET A 546 -37.11 -3.48 92.47
C MET A 546 -37.10 -4.81 93.24
N LEU A 547 -36.82 -5.92 92.55
CA LEU A 547 -36.70 -7.24 93.18
C LEU A 547 -35.55 -7.28 94.19
N THR A 548 -34.38 -6.72 93.86
CA THR A 548 -33.25 -6.63 94.79
C THR A 548 -33.62 -5.81 96.03
N ASN A 549 -34.33 -4.70 95.87
CA ASN A 549 -34.82 -3.91 97.01
C ASN A 549 -35.83 -4.69 97.87
N GLN A 550 -36.72 -5.49 97.26
CA GLN A 550 -37.64 -6.37 98.00
C GLN A 550 -36.90 -7.46 98.78
N VAL A 551 -35.91 -8.11 98.17
CA VAL A 551 -35.06 -9.11 98.85
C VAL A 551 -34.31 -8.48 100.02
N ASN A 552 -33.72 -7.30 99.82
CA ASN A 552 -33.03 -6.57 100.88
C ASN A 552 -33.97 -6.22 102.05
N GLN A 553 -35.24 -5.86 101.77
CA GLN A 553 -36.25 -5.63 102.82
C GLN A 553 -36.63 -6.91 103.55
N MET A 554 -36.82 -8.03 102.84
CA MET A 554 -37.12 -9.33 103.46
C MET A 554 -35.98 -9.81 104.37
N GLN A 555 -34.71 -9.71 103.92
CA GLN A 555 -33.55 -10.04 104.74
C GLN A 555 -33.48 -9.18 106.01
N LYS A 556 -33.85 -7.90 105.92
CA LYS A 556 -33.90 -7.00 107.07
C LYS A 556 -34.97 -7.43 108.08
N ILE A 557 -36.17 -7.79 107.61
CA ILE A 557 -37.25 -8.32 108.46
C ILE A 557 -36.85 -9.66 109.08
N GLU A 558 -36.24 -10.57 108.32
CA GLU A 558 -35.77 -11.87 108.83
C GLU A 558 -34.71 -11.71 109.93
N SER A 559 -33.77 -10.76 109.76
CA SER A 559 -32.77 -10.44 110.79
C SER A 559 -33.39 -9.90 112.08
N ILE A 560 -34.44 -9.06 111.96
CA ILE A 560 -35.21 -8.55 113.11
C ILE A 560 -35.99 -9.69 113.76
N SER A 561 -36.63 -10.59 113.00
CA SER A 561 -37.32 -11.75 113.55
C SER A 561 -36.38 -12.69 114.31
N ARG A 562 -35.16 -12.96 113.81
CA ARG A 562 -34.14 -13.73 114.53
C ARG A 562 -33.70 -13.06 115.84
N LEU A 563 -33.46 -11.75 115.82
CA LEU A 563 -33.11 -10.99 117.03
C LEU A 563 -34.25 -11.00 118.04
N THR A 564 -35.49 -10.84 117.59
CA THR A 564 -36.68 -10.86 118.47
C THR A 564 -36.88 -12.26 119.07
N ALA A 565 -36.65 -13.32 118.31
CA ALA A 565 -36.68 -14.70 118.80
C ALA A 565 -35.55 -14.98 119.83
N GLY A 566 -34.35 -14.45 119.60
CA GLY A 566 -33.24 -14.51 120.56
C GLY A 566 -33.55 -13.77 121.86
N ILE A 567 -34.10 -12.56 121.79
CA ILE A 567 -34.50 -11.78 122.97
C ILE A 567 -35.65 -12.45 123.73
N ALA A 568 -36.63 -13.04 123.02
CA ALA A 568 -37.72 -13.78 123.66
C ALA A 568 -37.21 -15.05 124.37
N HIS A 569 -36.24 -15.75 123.76
CA HIS A 569 -35.58 -16.89 124.37
C HIS A 569 -34.83 -16.50 125.66
N ASP A 570 -34.09 -15.38 125.64
CA ASP A 570 -33.35 -14.89 126.82
C ASP A 570 -34.30 -14.38 127.92
N PHE A 571 -35.43 -13.73 127.59
CA PHE A 571 -36.44 -13.32 128.57
C PHE A 571 -37.12 -14.51 129.25
N ASN A 572 -37.40 -15.59 128.52
CA ASN A 572 -38.02 -16.78 129.10
C ASN A 572 -37.08 -17.50 130.08
N ASN A 573 -35.77 -17.49 129.80
CA ASN A 573 -34.76 -18.06 130.69
C ASN A 573 -34.51 -17.23 131.97
N ILE A 574 -34.86 -15.95 131.98
CA ILE A 574 -34.72 -15.08 133.16
C ILE A 574 -35.96 -15.18 134.09
N LEU A 575 -37.08 -15.69 133.58
CA LEU A 575 -38.35 -15.87 134.30
C LEU A 575 -38.61 -17.31 134.78
N SER A 576 -37.69 -18.24 134.48
CA SER A 576 -37.64 -19.62 135.01
C SER A 576 -36.52 -19.75 136.03
#